data_AF-X1PMM8-F1
#
_entry.id   AF-X1PMM8-F1
#
_cell.length_a   1.000
_cell.length_b   1.000
_cell.length_c   1.000
_cell.angle_alpha   90.00
_cell.angle_beta   90.00
_cell.angle_gamma   90.00
#
_symmetry.space_group_name_H-M   'P 1'
#
loop_
_entity.id
_entity.type
_entity.pdbx_description
1 polymer ?
#
loop_
_entity_poly.entity_id
_entity_poly.type
_entity_poly.pdbx_seq_one_letter_code
_entity_poly.pdbx_strand_id
1 'polypeptide(L)'
;VMGFSATGDGTLKGRLQTFVSYGLSLTSILLCLLTIIISIYSVTSDIEQRQIYTVITKPIRRSQFLLGKLLGVVLLDVILLSLFAAIIYTITIYTPQFFNATETERIQANNEFFTARAALTVPAVDVSQEVKDRYEQLKRSRELPEDISDKEIFAELTMQQQLAKRAADVGQVLVWEFDNVEPLAQSMFIRFKYDVAVNP
;
A
#
# COMPACT_ATOMS: atom_id res chain seq x y z
N VAL A 1 1.49 10.25 8.12
CA VAL A 1 1.00 9.78 9.44
C VAL A 1 1.35 8.30 9.57
N MET A 2 2.56 7.96 10.04
CA MET A 2 3.03 6.56 10.11
C MET A 2 4.23 6.42 11.09
N GLY A 3 4.16 7.08 12.25
CA GLY A 3 5.27 7.13 13.20
C GLY A 3 4.93 6.75 14.65
N PHE A 4 3.70 6.32 14.94
CA PHE A 4 3.23 6.17 16.32
C PHE A 4 2.79 4.75 16.75
N SER A 5 3.05 3.71 15.96
CA SER A 5 2.92 2.32 16.43
C SER A 5 4.26 1.73 16.89
N ALA A 6 5.17 2.58 17.39
CA ALA A 6 6.50 2.20 17.86
C ALA A 6 6.48 1.30 19.12
N THR A 7 5.32 0.97 19.66
CA THR A 7 5.13 -0.09 20.67
C THR A 7 4.44 -1.27 19.98
N GLY A 8 5.19 -1.97 19.15
CA GLY A 8 4.72 -3.20 18.50
C GLY A 8 4.82 -4.36 19.48
N ASP A 9 3.67 -4.80 20.01
CA ASP A 9 3.23 -6.12 20.51
C ASP A 9 4.23 -7.13 21.13
N GLY A 10 5.48 -6.80 21.38
CA GLY A 10 6.55 -7.72 21.80
C GLY A 10 6.94 -8.78 20.75
N THR A 11 6.19 -8.93 19.66
CA THR A 11 6.35 -10.01 18.67
C THR A 11 7.50 -9.76 17.69
N LEU A 12 8.12 -10.85 17.21
CA LEU A 12 9.17 -10.81 16.18
C LEU A 12 8.71 -10.09 14.90
N LYS A 13 7.43 -10.26 14.52
CA LYS A 13 6.80 -9.58 13.39
C LYS A 13 6.83 -8.07 13.52
N GLY A 14 6.38 -7.54 14.66
CA GLY A 14 6.35 -6.09 14.90
C GLY A 14 7.75 -5.48 14.78
N ARG A 15 8.76 -6.18 15.28
CA ARG A 15 10.17 -5.77 15.17
C ARG A 15 10.67 -5.76 13.72
N LEU A 16 10.39 -6.82 12.94
CA LEU A 16 10.76 -6.88 11.52
C LEU A 16 10.08 -5.78 10.71
N GLN A 17 8.77 -5.61 10.88
CA GLN A 17 8.01 -4.58 10.17
C GLN A 17 8.51 -3.18 10.52
N THR A 18 8.80 -2.93 11.80
CA THR A 18 9.40 -1.67 12.27
C THR A 18 10.76 -1.49 11.61
N PHE A 19 11.67 -2.45 11.73
CA PHE A 19 13.01 -2.36 11.14
C PHE A 19 12.98 -2.06 9.64
N VAL A 20 12.16 -2.79 8.87
CA VAL A 20 12.03 -2.58 7.43
C VAL A 20 11.42 -1.22 7.11
N SER A 21 10.37 -0.81 7.82
CA SER A 21 9.72 0.49 7.57
C SER A 21 10.65 1.66 7.91
N TYR A 22 11.37 1.59 9.03
CA TYR A 22 12.34 2.60 9.42
C TYR A 22 13.56 2.60 8.48
N GLY A 23 14.05 1.43 8.06
CA GLY A 23 15.13 1.31 7.09
C GLY A 23 14.76 1.88 5.72
N LEU A 24 13.56 1.60 5.22
CA LEU A 24 13.05 2.16 3.97
C LEU A 24 12.85 3.68 4.07
N SER A 25 12.33 4.18 5.19
CA SER A 25 12.18 5.61 5.42
C SER A 25 13.54 6.33 5.44
N LEU A 26 14.52 5.78 6.17
CA LEU A 26 15.87 6.34 6.24
C LEU A 26 16.55 6.35 4.87
N THR A 27 16.48 5.24 4.13
CA THR A 27 17.06 5.13 2.79
C THR A 27 16.40 6.11 1.82
N SER A 28 15.07 6.31 1.91
CA SER A 28 14.36 7.32 1.12
C SER A 28 14.87 8.74 1.38
N ILE A 29 15.13 9.09 2.64
CA ILE A 29 15.66 10.42 3.01
C ILE A 29 17.09 10.58 2.48
N LEU A 30 17.93 9.56 2.64
CA LEU A 30 19.32 9.58 2.18
C LEU A 30 19.41 9.67 0.64
N LEU A 31 18.59 8.90 -0.07
CA LEU A 31 18.47 8.96 -1.53
C LEU A 31 18.06 10.36 -1.98
N CYS A 32 17.01 10.93 -1.38
CA CYS A 32 16.57 12.29 -1.71
C CYS A 32 17.68 13.34 -1.54
N LEU A 33 18.40 13.29 -0.41
CA LEU A 33 19.53 14.17 -0.17
C LEU A 33 20.63 14.00 -1.23
N LEU A 34 20.98 12.75 -1.56
CA LEU A 34 21.99 12.44 -2.55
C LEU A 34 21.58 12.92 -3.95
N THR A 35 20.34 12.68 -4.37
CA THR A 35 19.79 13.14 -5.65
C THR A 35 19.91 14.67 -5.77
N ILE A 36 19.61 15.41 -4.70
CA ILE A 36 19.73 16.88 -4.68
C ILE A 36 21.20 17.30 -4.85
N ILE A 37 22.11 16.70 -4.09
CA ILE A 37 23.55 17.01 -4.16
C ILE A 37 24.09 16.71 -5.56
N ILE A 38 23.77 15.54 -6.11
CA ILE A 38 24.20 15.13 -7.45
C ILE A 38 23.63 16.07 -8.50
N SER A 39 22.35 16.43 -8.39
CA SER A 39 21.69 17.35 -9.33
C SER A 39 22.40 18.71 -9.35
N ILE A 40 22.66 19.30 -8.17
CA ILE A 40 23.38 20.57 -8.04
C ILE A 40 24.80 20.45 -8.60
N TYR A 41 25.55 19.41 -8.20
CA TYR A 41 26.91 19.17 -8.67
C TYR A 41 26.96 19.02 -10.19
N SER A 42 26.00 18.28 -10.75
CA SER A 42 25.88 18.06 -12.19
C SER A 42 25.65 19.39 -12.92
N VAL A 43 24.81 20.29 -12.39
CA VAL A 43 24.58 21.62 -12.98
C VAL A 43 25.83 22.50 -12.85
N THR A 44 26.47 22.53 -11.69
CA THR A 44 27.67 23.35 -11.45
C THR A 44 28.84 22.91 -12.34
N SER A 45 29.06 21.60 -12.49
CA SER A 45 30.13 21.06 -13.35
C SER A 45 29.94 21.43 -14.83
N ASP A 46 28.69 21.46 -15.32
CA ASP A 46 28.39 21.91 -16.69
C ASP A 46 28.73 23.39 -16.91
N ILE A 47 28.52 24.22 -15.88
CA ILE A 47 28.82 25.65 -15.91
C ILE A 47 30.33 25.89 -15.89
N GLU A 48 31.07 25.20 -14.99
CA GLU A 48 32.52 25.34 -14.84
C GLU A 48 33.29 24.91 -16.08
N GLN A 49 32.93 23.78 -16.69
CA GLN A 49 33.64 23.25 -17.86
C GLN A 49 33.32 24.00 -19.17
N ARG A 50 32.48 25.05 -19.14
CA ARG A 50 32.00 25.78 -20.33
C ARG A 50 31.42 24.84 -21.41
N GLN A 51 31.00 23.62 -21.07
CA GLN A 51 30.48 22.66 -22.05
C GLN A 51 29.21 23.18 -22.72
N ILE A 52 28.43 24.02 -22.02
CA ILE A 52 27.28 24.72 -22.57
C ILE A 52 27.66 25.54 -23.82
N TYR A 53 28.82 26.20 -23.82
CA TYR A 53 29.28 27.02 -24.95
C TYR A 53 29.77 26.19 -26.14
N THR A 54 30.32 24.99 -25.89
CA THR A 54 30.80 24.07 -26.94
C THR A 54 29.68 23.21 -27.52
N VAL A 55 28.60 22.95 -26.77
CA VAL A 55 27.44 22.16 -27.23
C VAL A 55 26.49 22.99 -28.10
N ILE A 56 26.43 24.32 -27.91
CA ILE A 56 25.60 25.22 -28.75
C ILE A 56 26.06 25.23 -30.23
N THR A 57 27.33 24.91 -30.52
CA THR A 57 27.84 24.90 -31.90
C THR A 57 27.54 23.60 -32.66
N LYS A 58 27.13 22.52 -31.97
CA LYS A 58 26.58 21.31 -32.59
C LYS A 58 25.05 21.38 -32.61
N PRO A 59 24.37 21.03 -33.72
CA PRO A 59 22.91 21.10 -33.85
C PRO A 59 22.23 19.96 -33.06
N ILE A 60 22.40 19.93 -31.75
CA ILE A 60 21.78 18.96 -30.83
C ILE A 60 20.62 19.67 -30.14
N ARG A 61 19.44 19.05 -30.15
CA ARG A 61 18.26 19.61 -29.47
C ARG A 61 18.54 19.70 -27.96
N ARG A 62 18.35 20.89 -27.37
CA ARG A 62 18.61 21.16 -25.94
C ARG A 62 17.92 20.16 -24.98
N SER A 63 16.77 19.62 -25.39
CA SER A 63 16.03 18.61 -24.64
C SER A 63 16.72 17.24 -24.56
N GLN A 64 17.46 16.81 -25.61
CA GLN A 64 18.14 15.52 -25.61
C GLN A 64 19.32 15.48 -24.63
N PHE A 65 20.04 16.59 -24.50
CA PHE A 65 21.11 16.72 -23.52
C PHE A 65 20.57 16.65 -22.08
N LEU A 66 19.49 17.40 -21.79
CA LEU A 66 18.86 17.38 -20.48
C LEU A 66 18.31 15.99 -20.13
N LEU A 67 17.67 15.32 -21.08
CA LEU A 67 17.15 13.96 -20.88
C LEU A 67 18.25 12.94 -20.60
N GLY A 68 19.40 13.02 -21.28
CA GLY A 68 20.53 12.12 -21.01
C GLY A 68 21.09 12.29 -19.59
N LYS A 69 21.22 13.54 -19.14
CA LYS A 69 21.69 13.87 -17.78
C LYS A 69 20.70 13.41 -16.71
N LEU A 70 19.40 13.65 -16.92
CA LEU A 70 18.35 13.17 -16.03
C LEU A 70 18.32 11.64 -15.95
N LEU A 71 18.44 10.95 -17.10
CA LEU A 71 18.54 9.48 -17.11
C LEU A 71 19.75 8.98 -16.34
N GLY A 72 20.89 9.67 -16.40
CA GLY A 72 22.07 9.31 -15.61
C GLY A 72 21.83 9.40 -14.11
N VAL A 73 21.20 10.48 -13.64
CA VAL A 73 20.85 10.64 -12.21
C VAL A 73 19.83 9.59 -11.78
N VAL A 74 18.77 9.37 -12.57
CA VAL A 74 17.75 8.35 -12.27
C VAL A 74 18.36 6.95 -12.23
N LEU A 75 19.26 6.63 -13.16
CA LEU A 75 19.93 5.33 -13.20
C LEU A 75 20.82 5.12 -11.97
N LEU A 76 21.55 6.14 -11.53
CA LEU A 76 22.34 6.11 -10.30
C LEU A 76 21.44 5.87 -9.08
N ASP A 77 20.33 6.60 -8.97
CA ASP A 77 19.37 6.46 -7.88
C ASP A 77 18.74 5.06 -7.86
N VAL A 78 18.40 4.49 -9.02
CA VAL A 78 17.88 3.12 -9.13
C VAL A 78 18.91 2.08 -8.68
N ILE A 79 20.17 2.22 -9.08
CA ILE A 79 21.26 1.32 -8.63
C ILE A 79 21.41 1.38 -7.12
N LEU A 80 21.43 2.60 -6.56
CA LEU A 80 21.64 2.79 -5.14
C LEU A 80 20.43 2.31 -4.32
N LEU A 81 19.20 2.56 -4.79
CA LEU A 81 17.98 2.04 -4.20
C LEU A 81 17.96 0.50 -4.22
N SER A 82 18.37 -0.12 -5.33
CA SER A 82 18.50 -1.57 -5.43
C SER A 82 19.53 -2.12 -4.44
N LEU A 83 20.66 -1.44 -4.25
CA LEU A 83 21.69 -1.82 -3.28
C LEU A 83 21.14 -1.78 -1.86
N PHE A 84 20.49 -0.68 -1.47
CA PHE A 84 19.88 -0.56 -0.14
C PHE A 84 18.76 -1.57 0.10
N ALA A 85 17.91 -1.80 -0.91
CA ALA A 85 16.87 -2.82 -0.83
C ALA A 85 17.47 -4.22 -0.63
N ALA A 86 18.55 -4.55 -1.34
CA ALA A 86 19.26 -5.82 -1.18
C ALA A 86 19.86 -5.96 0.23
N ILE A 87 20.46 -4.90 0.78
CA ILE A 87 21.00 -4.89 2.15
C ILE A 87 19.88 -5.11 3.18
N ILE A 88 18.77 -4.38 3.07
CA ILE A 88 17.62 -4.53 3.99
C ILE A 88 17.05 -5.94 3.91
N TYR A 89 16.88 -6.48 2.70
CA TYR A 89 16.41 -7.84 2.47
C TYR A 89 17.34 -8.88 3.11
N THR A 90 18.65 -8.72 2.89
CA THR A 90 19.70 -9.57 3.45
C THR A 90 19.66 -9.56 4.98
N ILE A 91 19.58 -8.39 5.60
CA ILE A 91 19.48 -8.29 7.06
C ILE A 91 18.19 -8.95 7.56
N THR A 92 17.07 -8.73 6.87
CA THR A 92 15.76 -9.28 7.25
C THR A 92 15.77 -10.82 7.24
N ILE A 93 16.41 -11.45 6.25
CA ILE A 93 16.51 -12.92 6.19
C ILE A 93 17.48 -13.50 7.23
N TYR A 94 18.56 -12.79 7.59
CA TYR A 94 19.52 -13.24 8.59
C TYR A 94 19.10 -12.93 10.03
N THR A 95 18.20 -11.96 10.24
CA THR A 95 17.64 -11.61 11.56
C THR A 95 17.15 -12.82 12.38
N PRO A 96 16.34 -13.77 11.86
CA PRO A 96 15.89 -14.94 12.63
C PRO A 96 17.02 -15.88 13.08
N GLN A 97 18.20 -15.80 12.47
CA GLN A 97 19.38 -16.58 12.85
C GLN A 97 20.16 -15.92 14.00
N PHE A 98 20.18 -14.58 14.07
CA PHE A 98 20.89 -13.83 15.11
C PHE A 98 20.15 -13.78 16.46
N PHE A 99 18.81 -13.83 16.47
CA PHE A 99 18.02 -13.62 17.68
C PHE A 99 17.56 -14.89 18.42
N ASN A 100 18.05 -16.10 18.06
CA ASN A 100 17.61 -17.38 18.64
C ASN A 100 16.07 -17.46 18.79
N ALA A 101 15.35 -16.96 17.78
CA ALA A 101 13.90 -16.86 17.80
C ALA A 101 13.28 -18.25 18.00
N THR A 102 12.31 -18.32 18.91
CA THR A 102 11.61 -19.57 19.25
C THR A 102 10.93 -20.12 17.99
N GLU A 103 10.84 -21.45 17.84
CA GLU A 103 10.31 -22.11 16.64
C GLU A 103 8.92 -21.57 16.21
N THR A 104 8.10 -21.19 17.19
CA THR A 104 6.79 -20.54 17.00
C THR A 104 6.87 -19.15 16.37
N GLU A 105 7.88 -18.34 16.70
CA GLU A 105 8.07 -17.00 16.16
C GLU A 105 8.56 -17.03 14.71
N ARG A 106 9.35 -18.06 14.35
CA ARG A 106 9.79 -18.29 12.97
C ARG A 106 8.64 -18.66 12.06
N ILE A 107 7.75 -19.55 12.53
CA ILE A 107 6.53 -19.92 11.81
C ILE A 107 5.63 -18.69 11.62
N GLN A 108 5.49 -17.86 12.67
CA GLN A 108 4.69 -16.65 12.58
C GLN A 108 5.27 -15.62 11.58
N ALA A 109 6.60 -15.40 11.59
CA ALA A 109 7.24 -14.52 10.64
C ALA A 109 7.10 -15.03 9.19
N ASN A 110 7.26 -16.33 8.96
CA ASN A 110 7.10 -16.92 7.63
C ASN A 110 5.67 -16.76 7.10
N ASN A 111 4.68 -17.07 7.95
CA ASN A 111 3.27 -17.05 7.58
C ASN A 111 2.71 -15.64 7.43
N GLU A 112 3.18 -14.67 8.23
CA GLU A 112 2.61 -13.32 8.26
C GLU A 112 3.42 -12.27 7.51
N PHE A 113 4.76 -12.40 7.45
CA PHE A 113 5.63 -11.37 6.86
C PHE A 113 6.20 -11.79 5.50
N PHE A 114 6.65 -13.04 5.36
CA PHE A 114 7.30 -13.50 4.13
C PHE A 114 6.34 -14.06 3.07
N THR A 115 5.06 -14.29 3.42
CA THR A 115 4.06 -14.80 2.49
C THR A 115 3.25 -13.65 1.88
N ALA A 116 3.38 -13.44 0.56
CA ALA A 116 2.48 -12.56 -0.18
C ALA A 116 1.06 -13.15 -0.16
N ARG A 117 0.07 -12.36 0.28
CA ARG A 117 -1.34 -12.79 0.37
C ARG A 117 -2.15 -12.11 -0.73
N ALA A 118 -2.92 -12.89 -1.46
CA ALA A 118 -3.94 -12.35 -2.35
C ALA A 118 -5.09 -11.80 -1.49
N ALA A 119 -5.37 -10.50 -1.59
CA ALA A 119 -6.52 -9.91 -0.94
C ALA A 119 -7.76 -10.29 -1.73
N LEU A 120 -8.67 -11.02 -1.08
CA LEU A 120 -9.95 -11.40 -1.66
C LEU A 120 -11.02 -10.50 -1.06
N THR A 121 -11.60 -9.64 -1.89
CA THR A 121 -12.70 -8.79 -1.48
C THR A 121 -13.98 -9.61 -1.46
N VAL A 122 -14.74 -9.52 -0.37
CA VAL A 122 -16.08 -10.13 -0.27
C VAL A 122 -16.93 -9.67 -1.46
N PRO A 123 -17.52 -10.60 -2.24
CA PRO A 123 -18.37 -10.23 -3.37
C PRO A 123 -19.49 -9.32 -2.89
N ALA A 124 -19.70 -8.21 -3.60
CA ALA A 124 -20.79 -7.30 -3.29
C ALA A 124 -22.11 -8.03 -3.57
N VAL A 125 -22.90 -8.26 -2.52
CA VAL A 125 -24.28 -8.72 -2.68
C VAL A 125 -25.02 -7.66 -3.49
N ASP A 126 -25.67 -8.06 -4.58
CA ASP A 126 -26.45 -7.14 -5.41
C ASP A 126 -27.69 -6.67 -4.64
N VAL A 127 -27.57 -5.52 -3.97
CA VAL A 127 -28.64 -4.86 -3.22
C VAL A 127 -29.44 -3.87 -4.08
N SER A 128 -29.19 -3.82 -5.40
CA SER A 128 -29.73 -2.77 -6.28
C SER A 128 -31.27 -2.74 -6.35
N GLN A 129 -31.92 -3.89 -6.19
CA GLN A 129 -33.39 -3.97 -6.15
C GLN A 129 -33.93 -3.46 -4.80
N GLU A 130 -33.34 -3.90 -3.69
CA GLU A 130 -33.75 -3.54 -2.33
C GLU A 130 -33.55 -2.03 -2.06
N VAL A 131 -32.51 -1.43 -2.65
CA VAL A 131 -32.25 0.02 -2.60
C VAL A 131 -33.34 0.82 -3.34
N LYS A 132 -33.80 0.35 -4.50
CA LYS A 132 -34.89 1.00 -5.25
C LYS A 132 -36.20 0.96 -4.48
N ASP A 133 -36.50 -0.18 -3.85
CA ASP A 133 -37.70 -0.34 -3.04
C ASP A 133 -37.67 0.58 -1.80
N ARG A 134 -36.51 0.69 -1.15
CA ARG A 134 -36.28 1.64 -0.05
C ARG A 134 -36.43 3.10 -0.49
N TYR A 135 -35.90 3.48 -1.64
CA TYR A 135 -36.02 4.83 -2.19
C TYR A 135 -37.49 5.19 -2.47
N GLU A 136 -38.25 4.28 -3.08
CA GLU A 136 -39.69 4.48 -3.35
C GLU A 136 -40.52 4.56 -2.05
N GLN A 137 -40.15 3.82 -1.00
CA GLN A 137 -40.77 3.95 0.31
C GLN A 137 -40.53 5.33 0.94
N LEU A 138 -39.29 5.81 0.92
CA LEU A 138 -38.93 7.13 1.44
C LEU A 138 -39.64 8.26 0.65
N LYS A 139 -39.80 8.07 -0.66
CA LYS A 139 -40.55 8.99 -1.53
C LYS A 139 -42.02 9.06 -1.17
N ARG A 140 -42.62 7.94 -0.76
CA ARG A 140 -43.99 7.88 -0.28
C ARG A 140 -44.17 8.48 1.12
N SER A 141 -43.17 8.36 2.00
CA SER A 141 -43.23 8.92 3.37
C SER A 141 -42.92 10.43 3.44
N ARG A 142 -42.47 11.06 2.34
CA ARG A 142 -42.01 12.48 2.28
C ARG A 142 -40.82 12.79 3.20
N GLU A 143 -39.99 11.80 3.50
CA GLU A 143 -38.80 11.97 4.35
C GLU A 143 -37.50 12.09 3.54
N LEU A 144 -37.57 12.37 2.23
CA LEU A 144 -36.36 12.59 1.44
C LEU A 144 -35.70 13.92 1.86
N PRO A 145 -34.38 13.92 2.12
CA PRO A 145 -33.63 15.16 2.26
C PRO A 145 -33.75 15.99 0.98
N GLU A 146 -34.35 17.17 1.05
CA GLU A 146 -34.58 18.05 -0.13
C GLU A 146 -33.28 18.67 -0.69
N ASP A 147 -32.16 18.56 0.03
CA ASP A 147 -30.89 19.24 -0.27
C ASP A 147 -29.85 18.36 -1.00
N ILE A 148 -30.14 17.07 -1.20
CA ILE A 148 -29.17 16.08 -1.71
C ILE A 148 -29.61 15.55 -3.08
N SER A 149 -28.65 15.36 -4.00
CA SER A 149 -28.92 14.80 -5.34
C SER A 149 -29.42 13.36 -5.25
N ASP A 150 -30.41 12.97 -6.07
CA ASP A 150 -30.94 11.60 -6.13
C ASP A 150 -29.83 10.54 -6.24
N LYS A 151 -28.76 10.85 -6.99
CA LYS A 151 -27.60 9.95 -7.16
C LYS A 151 -26.84 9.70 -5.86
N GLU A 152 -26.71 10.72 -5.01
CA GLU A 152 -26.05 10.60 -3.70
C GLU A 152 -26.93 9.82 -2.71
N ILE A 153 -28.25 10.02 -2.75
CA ILE A 153 -29.21 9.24 -1.95
C ILE A 153 -29.14 7.75 -2.32
N PHE A 154 -29.10 7.42 -3.62
CA PHE A 154 -28.94 6.04 -4.07
C PHE A 154 -27.60 5.44 -3.62
N ALA A 155 -26.51 6.20 -3.67
CA ALA A 155 -25.19 5.73 -3.22
C ALA A 155 -25.16 5.48 -1.71
N GLU A 156 -25.76 6.36 -0.90
CA GLU A 156 -25.81 6.23 0.55
C GLU A 156 -26.68 5.05 0.98
N LEU A 157 -27.86 4.88 0.38
CA LEU A 157 -28.73 3.72 0.63
C LEU A 157 -28.05 2.40 0.22
N THR A 158 -27.32 2.39 -0.90
CA THR A 158 -26.55 1.22 -1.34
C THR A 158 -25.48 0.85 -0.32
N MET A 159 -24.73 1.84 0.17
CA MET A 159 -23.69 1.63 1.18
C MET A 159 -24.29 1.10 2.49
N GLN A 160 -25.40 1.68 2.98
CA GLN A 160 -26.08 1.22 4.19
C GLN A 160 -26.57 -0.22 4.06
N GLN A 161 -27.23 -0.58 2.95
CA GLN A 161 -27.73 -1.94 2.73
C GLN A 161 -26.61 -2.96 2.58
N GLN A 162 -25.51 -2.60 1.91
CA GLN A 162 -24.34 -3.46 1.82
C GLN A 162 -23.69 -3.69 3.19
N LEU A 163 -23.61 -2.67 4.04
CA LEU A 163 -23.10 -2.81 5.41
C LEU A 163 -24.02 -3.70 6.26
N ALA A 164 -25.33 -3.52 6.16
CA ALA A 164 -26.32 -4.34 6.88
C ALA A 164 -26.25 -5.81 6.47
N LYS A 165 -26.15 -6.13 5.17
CA LYS A 165 -25.99 -7.52 4.68
C LYS A 165 -24.63 -8.13 5.04
N ARG A 166 -23.62 -7.30 5.29
CA ARG A 166 -22.29 -7.75 5.75
C ARG A 166 -22.23 -7.92 7.27
N ALA A 167 -23.15 -7.32 8.02
CA ALA A 167 -23.26 -7.51 9.46
C ALA A 167 -23.92 -8.87 9.75
N ALA A 168 -23.27 -9.66 10.59
CA ALA A 168 -23.86 -10.87 11.15
C ALA A 168 -24.40 -10.53 12.54
N ASP A 169 -25.68 -10.80 12.78
CA ASP A 169 -26.27 -10.71 14.12
C ASP A 169 -25.84 -11.93 14.98
N VAL A 170 -26.07 -11.88 16.29
CA VAL A 170 -25.74 -12.94 17.24
C VAL A 170 -26.43 -14.24 16.84
N GLY A 171 -25.64 -15.23 16.42
CA GLY A 171 -26.13 -16.54 16.01
C GLY A 171 -26.44 -16.68 14.51
N GLN A 172 -26.31 -15.62 13.72
CA GLN A 172 -26.36 -15.73 12.26
C GLN A 172 -25.00 -16.15 11.69
N VAL A 173 -25.01 -17.10 10.76
CA VAL A 173 -23.82 -17.52 10.01
C VAL A 173 -23.89 -16.89 8.63
N LEU A 174 -22.91 -16.05 8.30
CA LEU A 174 -22.74 -15.52 6.95
C LEU A 174 -21.77 -16.43 6.20
N VAL A 175 -22.22 -16.95 5.06
CA VAL A 175 -21.41 -17.78 4.17
C VAL A 175 -21.05 -16.95 2.95
N TRP A 176 -19.75 -16.84 2.66
CA TRP A 176 -19.26 -16.24 1.43
C TRP A 176 -18.70 -17.33 0.54
N GLU A 177 -19.14 -17.33 -0.71
CA GLU A 177 -18.56 -18.16 -1.76
C GLU A 177 -17.64 -17.29 -2.59
N PHE A 178 -16.45 -17.81 -2.88
CA PHE A 178 -15.45 -17.12 -3.67
C PHE A 178 -15.09 -17.97 -4.86
N ASP A 179 -15.37 -17.45 -6.05
CA ASP A 179 -14.96 -18.06 -7.30
C ASP A 179 -13.49 -17.76 -7.58
N ASN A 180 -12.82 -18.69 -8.28
CA ASN A 180 -11.46 -18.51 -8.81
C ASN A 180 -10.33 -18.38 -7.75
N VAL A 181 -10.46 -19.10 -6.63
CA VAL A 181 -9.37 -19.22 -5.63
C VAL A 181 -8.57 -20.48 -5.94
N GLU A 182 -7.34 -20.33 -6.45
CA GLU A 182 -6.41 -21.45 -6.64
C GLU A 182 -5.73 -21.82 -5.32
N PRO A 183 -5.94 -23.05 -4.79
CA PRO A 183 -5.26 -23.47 -3.57
C PRO A 183 -3.80 -23.81 -3.88
N LEU A 184 -2.87 -22.91 -3.49
CA LEU A 184 -1.43 -23.13 -3.68
C LEU A 184 -0.83 -24.19 -2.73
N ALA A 185 -1.54 -24.60 -1.68
CA ALA A 185 -1.05 -25.56 -0.68
C ALA A 185 -2.18 -26.39 -0.03
N GLN A 186 -1.84 -27.54 0.55
CA GLN A 186 -2.77 -28.43 1.27
C GLN A 186 -3.30 -27.83 2.58
N SER A 187 -2.53 -26.95 3.22
CA SER A 187 -2.96 -26.17 4.38
C SER A 187 -2.79 -24.69 4.07
N MET A 188 -3.82 -23.89 4.33
CA MET A 188 -3.85 -22.46 4.04
C MET A 188 -4.23 -21.67 5.29
N PHE A 189 -3.51 -20.60 5.56
CA PHE A 189 -3.86 -19.67 6.63
C PHE A 189 -4.73 -18.55 6.08
N ILE A 190 -5.98 -18.48 6.54
CA ILE A 190 -6.91 -17.41 6.17
C ILE A 190 -6.88 -16.34 7.25
N ARG A 191 -6.65 -15.08 6.85
CA ARG A 191 -6.82 -13.93 7.74
C ARG A 191 -8.09 -13.21 7.39
N PHE A 192 -9.03 -13.25 8.32
CA PHE A 192 -10.26 -12.49 8.26
C PHE A 192 -10.11 -11.22 9.10
N LYS A 193 -10.37 -10.06 8.49
CA LYS A 193 -10.50 -8.79 9.22
C LYS A 193 -11.98 -8.46 9.27
N TYR A 194 -12.50 -8.30 10.47
CA TYR A 194 -13.85 -7.82 10.72
C TYR A 194 -13.79 -6.55 11.55
N ASP A 195 -14.70 -5.64 11.25
CA ASP A 195 -14.95 -4.48 12.09
C ASP A 195 -16.18 -4.80 12.94
N VAL A 196 -16.04 -4.67 14.27
CA VAL A 196 -17.16 -4.84 15.20
C VAL A 196 -17.79 -3.47 15.39
N ALA A 197 -19.05 -3.32 15.00
CA ALA A 197 -19.84 -2.17 15.44
C ALA A 197 -20.02 -2.29 16.96
N VAL A 198 -19.36 -1.40 17.71
CA VAL A 198 -19.49 -1.35 19.17
C VAL A 198 -20.85 -0.70 19.49
N ASN A 199 -21.82 -1.57 19.76
CA ASN A 199 -23.18 -1.35 20.26
C ASN A 199 -24.28 -0.81 19.30
N PRO A 200 -25.52 -1.31 19.49
CA PRO A 200 -26.74 -0.85 18.82
C PRO A 200 -27.30 0.47 19.37
#